data_AF-A0A841GJC9-F1
#
_entry.id   AF-A0A841GJC9-F1
#
_cell.length_a   1.000
_cell.length_b   1.000
_cell.length_c   1.000
_cell.angle_alpha   90.00
_cell.angle_beta   90.00
_cell.angle_gamma   90.00
#
_symmetry.space_group_name_H-M   'P 1'
#
loop_
_entity.id
_entity.type
_entity.pdbx_description
1 polymer ?
#
loop_
_entity_poly.entity_id
_entity_poly.type
_entity_poly.pdbx_seq_one_letter_code
_entity_poly.pdbx_strand_id
1 'polypeptide(L)' 'MNKFPGILELSMAERIQLVEEIWDSIAADADNLSLTGEQREELDRRLDAQAANPGVGRPWQEVVARLLAAE' A
#
# COMPACT_ATOMS: atom_id res chain seq x y z
N MET A 1 17.95 12.71 -13.68
CA MET A 1 17.21 12.29 -14.89
C MET A 1 15.79 11.96 -14.45
N ASN A 2 14.76 12.60 -15.02
CA ASN A 2 13.38 12.25 -14.68
C ASN A 2 13.09 10.85 -15.25
N LYS A 3 12.73 9.88 -14.40
CA LYS A 3 12.52 8.48 -14.83
C LYS A 3 11.29 8.31 -15.72
N PHE A 4 10.37 9.27 -15.66
CA PHE A 4 9.13 9.28 -16.45
C PHE A 4 8.85 10.71 -16.97
N PRO A 5 9.49 11.13 -18.07
CA PRO A 5 9.23 12.44 -18.68
C PRO A 5 7.77 12.52 -19.14
N GLY A 6 7.18 13.73 -19.10
CA GLY A 6 5.80 13.97 -19.53
C GLY A 6 4.70 13.72 -18.48
N ILE A 7 4.96 12.94 -17.42
CA ILE A 7 3.95 12.71 -16.36
C ILE A 7 3.53 14.02 -15.67
N LEU A 8 4.47 14.95 -15.49
CA LEU A 8 4.18 16.25 -14.86
C LEU A 8 3.46 17.24 -15.80
N GLU A 9 3.36 16.93 -17.10
CA GLU A 9 2.63 17.74 -18.09
C GLU A 9 1.14 17.37 -18.13
N LEU A 10 0.78 16.19 -17.62
CA LEU A 10 -0.61 15.77 -17.42
C LEU A 10 -1.30 16.66 -16.39
N SER A 11 -2.61 16.87 -16.56
CA SER A 11 -3.45 17.48 -15.52
C SER A 11 -3.48 16.63 -14.24
N MET A 12 -3.90 17.23 -13.13
CA MET A 12 -4.04 16.48 -11.87
C MET A 12 -4.96 15.26 -12.01
N ALA A 13 -6.08 15.42 -12.72
CA ALA A 13 -7.04 14.34 -12.94
C ALA A 13 -6.43 13.18 -13.73
N GLU A 14 -5.73 13.49 -14.83
CA GLU A 14 -5.04 12.47 -15.65
C GLU A 14 -3.93 11.76 -14.87
N ARG A 15 -3.21 12.48 -13.98
CA ARG A 15 -2.22 11.83 -13.11
C ARG A 15 -2.86 10.90 -12.08
N ILE A 16 -3.99 11.28 -11.51
CA ILE A 16 -4.73 10.42 -10.56
C ILE A 16 -5.21 9.17 -11.28
N GLN A 17 -5.80 9.31 -12.47
CA GLN A 17 -6.24 8.17 -13.26
C GLN A 17 -5.08 7.26 -13.66
N LEU A 18 -3.96 7.82 -14.12
CA LEU A 18 -2.75 7.03 -14.44
C LEU A 18 -2.22 6.27 -13.22
N VAL A 19 -2.25 6.90 -12.05
CA VAL A 19 -1.88 6.27 -10.78
C VAL A 19 -2.79 5.08 -10.49
N GLU A 20 -4.10 5.24 -10.64
CA GLU A 20 -5.08 4.16 -10.45
C GLU A 20 -4.85 3.00 -11.43
N GLU A 21 -4.71 3.29 -12.72
CA GLU A 21 -4.45 2.27 -13.76
C GLU A 21 -3.15 1.48 -13.50
N ILE A 22 -2.10 2.15 -13.02
CA ILE A 22 -0.85 1.49 -12.63
C ILE A 22 -1.08 0.61 -11.40
N TRP A 23 -1.83 1.08 -10.40
CA TRP A 23 -2.12 0.31 -9.20
C TRP A 23 -2.92 -0.95 -9.52
N ASP A 24 -3.91 -0.86 -10.40
CA ASP A 24 -4.72 -2.00 -10.87
C ASP A 24 -3.85 -3.02 -11.62
N SER A 25 -2.95 -2.55 -12.49
CA SER A 25 -2.00 -3.40 -13.21
C SER A 25 -1.07 -4.17 -12.26
N ILE A 26 -0.50 -3.48 -11.26
CA ILE A 26 0.35 -4.12 -10.25
C ILE A 26 -0.44 -5.15 -9.43
N ALA A 27 -1.68 -4.84 -9.07
CA ALA A 27 -2.54 -5.75 -8.32
C ALA A 27 -2.89 -7.00 -9.13
N ALA A 28 -3.13 -6.86 -10.44
CA ALA A 28 -3.39 -7.99 -11.34
C ALA A 28 -2.18 -8.94 -11.44
N ASP A 29 -0.96 -8.41 -11.33
CA ASP A 29 0.28 -9.20 -11.33
C ASP A 29 0.69 -9.70 -9.94
N ALA A 30 -0.07 -9.41 -8.88
CA ALA A 30 0.32 -9.73 -7.50
C ALA A 30 0.48 -11.24 -7.27
N ASP A 31 -0.30 -12.07 -7.95
CA ASP A 31 -0.22 -13.54 -7.85
C ASP A 31 1.10 -14.10 -8.41
N ASN A 32 1.82 -13.32 -9.23
CA ASN A 32 3.13 -13.70 -9.76
C ASN A 32 4.28 -13.43 -8.77
N LEU A 33 4.02 -12.73 -7.65
CA LEU A 33 5.02 -12.48 -6.62
C LEU A 33 5.23 -13.72 -5.75
N SER A 34 6.26 -14.49 -6.08
CA SER A 34 6.69 -15.62 -5.25
C SER A 34 7.39 -15.13 -3.98
N LEU A 35 6.81 -15.45 -2.83
CA LEU A 35 7.46 -15.24 -1.53
C LEU A 35 8.53 -16.31 -1.27
N THR A 36 9.69 -15.89 -0.76
CA THR A 36 10.68 -16.83 -0.19
C THR A 36 10.09 -17.56 1.01
N GLY A 37 10.71 -18.67 1.42
CA GLY A 37 10.31 -19.40 2.63
C GLY A 37 10.32 -18.49 3.86
N GLU A 38 11.42 -17.77 4.08
CA GLU A 38 11.61 -16.84 5.19
C GLU A 38 10.56 -15.71 5.22
N GLN A 39 10.20 -15.17 4.06
CA GLN A 39 9.16 -14.13 3.98
C GLN A 39 7.79 -14.67 4.37
N ARG A 40 7.46 -15.90 3.94
CA ARG A 40 6.19 -16.55 4.30
C ARG A 40 6.14 -16.86 5.79
N GLU A 41 7.20 -17.40 6.36
CA GLU A 41 7.31 -17.66 7.81
C GLU A 41 7.13 -16.38 8.64
N GLU A 42 7.73 -15.28 8.21
CA GLU A 42 7.55 -13.98 8.90
C GLU A 42 6.11 -13.46 8.79
N LEU A 43 5.44 -13.64 7.65
CA LEU A 43 4.03 -13.26 7.50
C LEU A 43 3.13 -14.10 8.41
N ASP A 44 3.32 -15.42 8.42
CA ASP A 44 2.56 -16.33 9.28
C ASP A 44 2.73 -15.96 10.75
N ARG A 45 3.98 -15.71 11.20
CA ARG A 45 4.27 -15.25 12.57
C ARG A 45 3.54 -13.96 12.93
N ARG A 46 3.47 -12.98 12.01
CA ARG A 46 2.78 -11.70 12.25
C ARG A 46 1.27 -11.84 12.28
N LEU A 47 0.71 -12.72 11.43
CA LEU A 47 -0.71 -13.03 11.42
C LEU A 47 -1.14 -13.72 12.71
N ASP A 48 -0.37 -14.69 13.20
CA ASP A 48 -0.61 -15.37 14.48
C ASP A 48 -0.56 -14.39 15.65
N ALA A 49 0.43 -13.50 15.67
CA ALA A 49 0.56 -12.46 16.70
C ALA A 49 -0.63 -11.48 16.69
N GLN A 50 -1.14 -11.12 15.51
CA GLN A 50 -2.34 -10.28 15.38
C GLN A 50 -3.60 -11.02 15.84
N ALA A 51 -3.77 -12.28 15.44
CA ALA A 51 -4.92 -13.10 15.84
C ALA A 51 -4.97 -13.32 17.37
N ALA A 52 -3.81 -13.49 18.00
CA ALA A 52 -3.68 -13.60 19.45
C ALA A 52 -3.93 -12.28 20.19
N ASN A 53 -3.87 -11.13 19.50
CA ASN A 53 -4.06 -9.82 20.10
C ASN A 53 -4.95 -8.91 19.23
N PRO A 54 -6.27 -9.17 19.18
CA PRO A 54 -7.21 -8.47 18.30
C PRO A 54 -7.37 -6.97 18.62
N GLY A 55 -6.84 -6.49 19.75
CA GLY A 55 -6.78 -5.07 20.11
C GLY A 55 -5.52 -4.35 19.62
N VAL A 56 -4.58 -5.05 18.96
CA VAL A 56 -3.36 -4.44 18.41
C VAL A 56 -3.69 -3.75 17.09
N GLY A 57 -3.55 -2.43 17.10
CA GLY A 57 -3.82 -1.57 15.96
C GLY A 57 -4.46 -0.28 16.42
N ARG A 58 -4.68 0.64 15.49
CA ARG A 58 -5.49 1.83 15.72
C ARG A 58 -6.59 1.84 14.68
N PRO A 59 -7.84 2.17 15.06
CA PRO A 59 -8.90 2.39 14.09
C PRO A 59 -8.44 3.38 13.02
N TRP A 60 -8.83 3.16 11.76
CA TRP A 60 -8.44 4.02 10.66
C TRP A 60 -8.80 5.49 10.92
N GLN A 61 -9.96 5.74 11.52
CA GLN A 61 -10.41 7.07 11.90
C GLN A 61 -9.45 7.75 12.88
N GLU A 62 -8.86 7.02 13.83
CA GLU A 62 -7.88 7.56 14.78
C GLU A 62 -6.56 7.93 14.07
N VAL A 63 -6.12 7.09 13.14
CA VAL A 63 -4.91 7.34 12.34
C VAL A 63 -5.09 8.58 11.48
N VAL A 64 -6.21 8.70 10.78
CA VAL A 64 -6.55 9.86 9.93
C VAL A 64 -6.66 11.13 10.77
N ALA A 65 -7.39 11.07 11.90
CA ALA A 65 -7.53 12.21 12.80
C ALA A 65 -6.17 12.71 13.29
N ARG A 66 -5.24 11.80 13.65
CA ARG A 66 -3.88 12.16 14.04
C ARG A 66 -3.08 12.80 12.90
N LEU A 67 -3.19 12.30 11.68
CA LEU A 67 -2.45 12.85 10.53
C LEU A 67 -2.94 14.24 10.13
N LEU A 68 -4.25 14.48 10.22
CA LEU A 68 -4.86 15.78 9.91
C LEU A 68 -4.73 16.79 11.05
N ALA A 69 -4.62 16.33 12.31
CA ALA A 69 -4.37 17.19 13.47
C ALA A 69 -2.89 17.59 13.66
N ALA A 70 -1.99 17.05 12.83
CA ALA A 70 -0.57 17.39 12.82
C ALA A 70 -0.23 18.52 11.84
N GLU A 71 -1.25 19.20 11.32
CA GLU A 71 -1.20 20.39 10.45
C GLU A 71 -1.56 21.65 11.25
#